data_AF-A0A708DPV1-F1
#
_entry.id   AF-A0A708DPV1-F1
#
_cell.length_a   1.000
_cell.length_b   1.000
_cell.length_c   1.000
_cell.angle_alpha   90.00
_cell.angle_beta   90.00
_cell.angle_gamma   90.00
#
_symmetry.space_group_name_H-M   'P 1'
#
loop_
_entity.id
_entity.type
_entity.pdbx_description
1 polymer ?
#
loop_
_entity_poly.entity_id
_entity_poly.type
_entity_poly.pdbx_seq_one_letter_code
_entity_poly.pdbx_strand_id
1 'polypeptide(L)' 'MCQRAIANIDISKEYDESMGSNDVHYQSFARMADFFGRDMQAHRHDQFFQMHFLDTGQIELQ' A
#
# COMPACT_ATOMS: atom_id res chain seq x y z
N MET A 1 -1.05 -12.36 -25.09
CA MET A 1 -0.48 -12.13 -23.75
C MET A 1 -1.64 -11.97 -22.78
N CYS A 2 -1.75 -12.83 -21.76
CA CYS A 2 -2.82 -12.69 -20.78
C CYS A 2 -2.47 -11.47 -19.91
N GLN A 3 -3.19 -10.37 -20.07
CA GLN A 3 -2.98 -9.18 -19.26
C GLN A 3 -3.31 -9.56 -17.82
N ARG A 4 -2.28 -9.70 -16.96
CA ARG A 4 -2.50 -9.93 -15.53
C ARG A 4 -3.38 -8.79 -15.03
N ALA A 5 -4.52 -9.13 -14.42
CA ALA A 5 -5.39 -8.15 -13.84
C ALA A 5 -4.60 -7.37 -12.76
N ILE A 6 -4.62 -6.05 -12.85
CA ILE A 6 -4.03 -5.17 -11.82
C ILE A 6 -4.85 -5.40 -10.55
N ALA A 7 -4.23 -6.02 -9.54
CA ALA A 7 -4.90 -6.35 -8.29
C ALA A 7 -5.33 -5.07 -7.55
N ASN A 8 -6.43 -5.14 -6.80
CA ASN A 8 -6.86 -4.07 -5.92
C ASN A 8 -6.54 -4.45 -4.48
N ILE A 9 -5.74 -3.62 -3.80
CA ILE A 9 -5.40 -3.81 -2.39
C ILE A 9 -6.41 -3.05 -1.55
N ASP A 10 -7.15 -3.79 -0.75
CA ASP A 10 -8.06 -3.24 0.24
C ASP A 10 -7.26 -2.89 1.49
N ILE A 11 -6.83 -1.62 1.57
CA ILE A 11 -6.04 -1.11 2.70
C ILE A 11 -6.89 -0.95 3.98
N SER A 12 -8.22 -0.96 3.85
CA SER A 12 -9.17 -0.91 4.97
C SER A 12 -9.27 -2.24 5.71
N LYS A 13 -8.94 -3.35 5.05
CA LYS A 13 -8.71 -4.64 5.71
C LYS A 13 -7.36 -4.55 6.41
N GLU A 14 -7.42 -3.96 7.60
CA GLU A 14 -6.28 -3.66 8.45
C GLU A 14 -5.24 -4.77 8.52
N TYR A 15 -3.99 -4.37 8.27
CA TYR A 15 -2.77 -5.11 8.61
C TYR A 15 -2.38 -4.93 10.10
N ASP A 16 -3.21 -4.21 10.84
CA ASP A 16 -3.14 -3.93 12.27
C ASP A 16 -4.57 -3.65 12.78
N GLU A 17 -5.24 -4.66 13.33
CA GLU A 17 -6.66 -4.68 13.76
C GLU A 17 -7.04 -3.64 14.83
N SER A 18 -6.08 -2.83 15.29
CA SER A 18 -6.27 -1.78 16.28
C SER A 18 -6.68 -0.43 15.68
N MET A 19 -6.70 -0.30 14.36
CA MET A 19 -6.85 0.97 13.64
C MET A 19 -8.26 1.17 13.05
N GLY A 20 -9.25 0.48 13.64
CA GLY A 20 -10.65 0.47 13.22
C GLY A 20 -11.20 1.83 12.81
N SER A 21 -11.81 1.89 11.63
CA SER A 21 -12.69 2.98 11.18
C SER A 21 -12.06 4.39 11.14
N ASN A 22 -10.80 4.51 10.70
CA ASN A 22 -10.18 5.82 10.55
C ASN A 22 -10.35 6.37 9.13
N ASP A 23 -10.80 7.63 9.03
CA ASP A 23 -10.87 8.40 7.77
C ASP A 23 -9.51 8.54 7.07
N VAL A 24 -8.42 8.27 7.81
CA VAL A 24 -7.03 8.35 7.36
C VAL A 24 -6.28 7.09 7.78
N HIS A 25 -5.73 6.37 6.80
CA HIS A 25 -4.75 5.30 7.03
C HIS A 25 -3.33 5.87 6.87
N TYR A 26 -2.47 5.63 7.86
CA TYR A 26 -1.05 6.01 7.78
C TYR A 26 -0.14 4.83 8.14
N GLN A 27 0.90 4.62 7.34
CA GLN A 27 1.88 3.58 7.59
C GLN A 27 3.25 3.94 7.00
N SER A 28 4.33 3.44 7.62
CA SER A 28 5.68 3.56 7.06
C SER A 28 5.88 2.59 5.88
N PHE A 29 6.70 3.00 4.89
CA PHE A 29 7.09 2.12 3.79
C PHE A 29 7.76 0.83 4.26
N ALA A 30 8.58 0.91 5.32
CA ALA A 30 9.26 -0.26 5.87
C ALA A 30 8.24 -1.30 6.38
N ARG A 31 7.25 -0.87 7.16
CA ARG A 31 6.22 -1.79 7.69
C ARG A 31 5.33 -2.37 6.58
N MET A 32 5.01 -1.59 5.55
CA MET A 32 4.31 -2.13 4.37
C MET A 32 5.18 -3.15 3.63
N ALA A 33 6.48 -2.88 3.46
CA ALA A 33 7.40 -3.79 2.78
C ALA A 33 7.66 -5.08 3.55
N ASP A 34 7.63 -5.04 4.89
CA ASP A 34 7.74 -6.25 5.73
C ASP A 34 6.53 -7.19 5.54
N PHE A 35 5.36 -6.64 5.21
CA PHE A 35 4.13 -7.41 4.98
C PHE A 35 3.97 -7.85 3.51
N PHE A 36 4.08 -6.92 2.56
CA PHE A 36 3.83 -7.17 1.14
C PHE A 36 5.07 -7.59 0.35
N GLY A 37 6.26 -7.40 0.92
CA GLY A 37 7.52 -7.48 0.22
C GLY A 37 8.00 -6.12 -0.30
N ARG A 38 9.29 -6.04 -0.61
CA ARG A 38 9.94 -4.82 -1.15
C ARG A 38 9.68 -4.60 -2.64
N ASP A 39 9.33 -5.65 -3.37
CA ASP A 39 8.95 -5.60 -4.79
C ASP A 39 7.44 -5.81 -4.90
N MET A 40 6.73 -4.69 -5.10
CA MET A 40 5.29 -4.64 -5.22
C MET A 40 4.92 -4.52 -6.69
N GLN A 41 4.18 -5.51 -7.19
CA GLN A 41 3.60 -5.43 -8.52
C GLN A 41 2.58 -4.28 -8.60
N ALA A 42 2.40 -3.69 -9.78
CA ALA A 42 1.41 -2.64 -9.99
C ALA A 42 0.03 -3.09 -9.49
N HIS A 43 -0.58 -2.26 -8.65
CA HIS A 43 -1.86 -2.52 -8.01
C HIS A 43 -2.67 -1.22 -7.91
N ARG A 44 -3.94 -1.37 -7.58
CA ARG A 44 -4.87 -0.27 -7.28
C ARG A 44 -5.14 -0.24 -5.79
N HIS A 45 -5.55 0.93 -5.33
CA HIS A 45 -6.17 1.10 -4.04
C HIS A 45 -7.56 1.69 -4.25
N ASP A 46 -8.52 1.15 -3.53
CA ASP A 46 -9.89 1.68 -3.49
C ASP A 46 -10.06 2.56 -2.24
N GLN A 47 -11.09 3.40 -2.27
CA GLN A 47 -11.59 4.24 -1.15
C GLN A 47 -10.74 5.44 -0.74
N PHE A 48 -9.41 5.36 -0.72
CA PHE A 48 -8.56 6.43 -0.19
C PHE A 48 -7.75 7.15 -1.27
N PHE A 49 -7.68 8.48 -1.18
CA PHE A 49 -6.64 9.24 -1.86
C PHE A 49 -5.28 8.94 -1.21
N GLN A 50 -4.27 8.63 -2.02
CA GLN A 50 -2.97 8.21 -1.51
C GLN A 50 -1.95 9.34 -1.57
N MET A 51 -1.28 9.58 -0.45
CA MET A 51 -0.14 10.48 -0.36
C MET A 51 1.05 9.73 0.22
N HIS A 52 2.18 9.80 -0.48
CA HIS A 52 3.41 9.12 -0.14
C HIS A 52 4.51 10.16 0.10
N PHE A 53 5.15 10.09 1.27
CA PHE A 53 6.28 10.96 1.62
C PHE A 53 7.48 10.11 2.04
N LEU A 54 8.60 10.29 1.36
CA LEU A 54 9.85 9.59 1.63
C LEU A 54 10.84 10.56 2.27
N ASP A 55 11.05 10.40 3.58
CA ASP A 55 12.01 11.21 4.35
C ASP A 55 13.46 10.79 4.05
N THR A 56 13.70 9.48 4.00
CA THR A 56 15.02 8.90 3.71
C THR A 56 14.91 7.61 2.90
N GLY A 57 15.94 7.30 2.10
CA GLY A 57 15.99 6.10 1.26
C GLY A 57 15.63 6.37 -0.21
N GLN A 58 15.25 5.31 -0.94
CA GLN A 58 14.89 5.38 -2.35
C GLN A 58 13.72 4.44 -2.64
N ILE A 59 12.83 4.88 -3.53
CA ILE A 59 11.74 4.09 -4.11
C ILE A 59 11.82 4.21 -5.64
N GLU A 60 11.59 3.10 -6.33
CA GLU A 60 11.41 3.06 -7.78
C GLU A 60 9.93 2.74 -8.06
N LEU A 61 9.28 3.55 -8.90
CA LEU A 61 7.86 3.42 -9.25
C LEU A 61 7.74 3.17 -10.77
N GLN A 62 6.80 2.32 -11.16
CA GLN A 62 6.50 1.96 -12.55
C GLN A 62 5.17 2.56 -13.02
#